data_AF-A0A961L2D4-F1
#
_entry.id   AF-A0A961L2D4-F1
#
_cell.length_a   1.000
_cell.length_b   1.000
_cell.length_c   1.000
_cell.angle_alpha   90.00
_cell.angle_beta   90.00
_cell.angle_gamma   90.00
#
_symmetry.space_group_name_H-M   'P 1'
#
loop_
_entity.id
_entity.type
_entity.pdbx_description
1 polymer ?
#
loop_
_entity_poly.entity_id
_entity_poly.type
_entity_poly.pdbx_seq_one_letter_code
_entity_poly.pdbx_strand_id
1 'polypeptide(L)' 'MAYPEIRTAPSPGPVALASALARRWRAWSMARRARRALRGLSDASLRDIGLERHQIEPVAPEWRWPL' A
#
# COMPACT_ATOMS: atom_id res chain seq x y z
N MET A 1 27.24 34.29 15.02
CA MET A 1 26.09 33.98 14.14
C MET A 1 26.47 32.71 13.38
N ALA A 2 25.94 31.55 13.79
CA ALA A 2 26.26 30.26 13.16
C ALA A 2 25.17 29.94 12.13
N TYR A 3 25.55 29.73 10.88
CA TYR A 3 24.62 29.31 9.84
C TYR A 3 24.27 27.84 10.07
N PRO A 4 22.98 27.44 9.98
CA PRO A 4 22.62 26.04 10.03
C PRO A 4 23.18 25.36 8.78
N GLU A 5 24.07 24.39 8.98
CA GLU A 5 24.52 23.55 7.89
C GLU A 5 23.33 22.78 7.34
N ILE A 6 22.91 23.14 6.13
CA ILE A 6 21.87 22.43 5.40
C ILE A 6 22.44 21.06 5.08
N ARG A 7 22.08 20.05 5.88
CA ARG A 7 22.34 18.65 5.56
C ARG A 7 21.55 18.30 4.31
N THR A 8 22.22 18.33 3.16
CA THR A 8 21.67 17.80 1.92
C THR A 8 21.55 16.29 2.07
N ALA A 9 20.33 15.80 2.32
CA ALA A 9 20.05 14.38 2.22
C ALA A 9 20.34 13.94 0.78
N PRO A 10 21.04 12.81 0.56
CA PRO A 10 21.31 12.34 -0.79
C PRO A 10 19.98 12.10 -1.49
N SER A 11 19.79 12.77 -2.64
CA SER A 11 18.62 12.55 -3.47
C SER A 11 18.63 11.09 -3.94
N PRO A 12 17.54 10.32 -3.70
CA PRO A 12 17.47 8.95 -4.16
C PRO A 12 17.56 8.95 -5.69
N GLY A 13 18.65 8.37 -6.21
CA GLY A 13 18.85 8.23 -7.64
C GLY A 13 17.70 7.45 -8.29
N PRO A 14 17.57 7.51 -9.63
CA PRO A 14 16.45 6.93 -10.37
C PRO A 14 16.24 5.43 -10.09
N VAL A 15 17.31 4.69 -9.78
CA VAL A 15 17.26 3.27 -9.39
C VAL A 15 16.56 3.06 -8.03
N ALA A 16 16.81 3.94 -7.06
CA ALA A 16 16.15 3.89 -5.75
C ALA A 16 14.65 4.20 -5.88
N LEU A 17 14.29 5.15 -6.76
CA LEU A 17 12.89 5.44 -7.05
C LEU A 17 12.19 4.26 -7.75
N ALA A 18 12.82 3.68 -8.76
CA ALA A 18 12.29 2.53 -9.50
C ALA A 18 12.09 1.32 -8.58
N SER A 19 13.04 1.04 -7.69
CA SER A 19 12.92 -0.07 -6.73
C SER A 19 11.84 0.19 -5.67
N ALA A 20 11.66 1.43 -5.21
CA ALA A 20 10.55 1.80 -4.33
C ALA A 20 9.19 1.60 -5.01
N LEU A 21 9.07 2.00 -6.28
CA LEU A 21 7.86 1.81 -7.08
C LEU A 21 7.58 0.32 -7.34
N ALA A 22 8.59 -0.45 -7.71
CA ALA A 22 8.48 -1.89 -7.92
C ALA A 22 8.03 -2.63 -6.65
N ARG A 23 8.60 -2.27 -5.49
CA ARG A 23 8.17 -2.79 -4.18
C ARG A 23 6.70 -2.47 -3.91
N ARG A 24 6.29 -1.22 -4.12
CA ARG A 24 4.90 -0.79 -3.91
C ARG A 24 3.95 -1.52 -4.84
N TRP A 25 4.31 -1.66 -6.12
CA TRP A 25 3.52 -2.38 -7.11
C TRP A 25 3.40 -3.87 -6.77
N ARG A 26 4.48 -4.51 -6.31
CA ARG A 26 4.47 -5.91 -5.89
C ARG A 26 3.55 -6.11 -4.68
N ALA A 27 3.65 -5.25 -3.66
CA ALA A 27 2.73 -5.29 -2.52
C ALA A 27 1.27 -5.12 -2.94
N TRP A 28 0.99 -4.17 -3.85
CA TRP A 28 -0.35 -3.96 -4.38
C TRP A 28 -0.86 -5.15 -5.20
N SER A 29 0.01 -5.79 -5.98
CA SER A 29 -0.33 -7.00 -6.75
C SER A 29 -0.65 -8.18 -5.84
N MET A 30 0.12 -8.38 -4.76
CA MET A 30 -0.10 -9.42 -3.76
C MET A 30 -1.43 -9.19 -3.04
N ALA A 31 -1.68 -7.96 -2.58
CA ALA A 31 -2.93 -7.58 -1.94
C ALA A 31 -4.14 -7.81 -2.86
N ARG A 32 -4.04 -7.45 -4.15
CA ARG A 32 -5.11 -7.73 -5.13
C ARG A 32 -5.35 -9.22 -5.34
N ARG A 33 -4.29 -10.02 -5.38
CA ARG A 33 -4.41 -11.48 -5.54
C ARG A 33 -5.05 -12.12 -4.32
N ALA A 34 -4.64 -11.72 -3.11
CA ALA A 34 -5.26 -12.14 -1.86
C ALA A 34 -6.74 -11.76 -1.81
N ARG A 35 -7.09 -10.51 -2.14
CA ARG A 35 -8.50 -10.07 -2.22
C ARG A 35 -9.30 -10.85 -3.25
N ARG A 36 -8.73 -11.18 -4.42
CA ARG A 36 -9.41 -12.04 -5.41
C ARG A 36 -9.66 -13.45 -4.89
N ALA A 37 -8.69 -14.04 -4.20
CA ALA A 37 -8.87 -15.35 -3.56
C ALA A 37 -9.99 -15.29 -2.51
N LEU A 38 -10.00 -14.27 -1.66
CA LEU A 38 -11.03 -14.07 -0.64
C LEU A 38 -12.41 -13.72 -1.23
N ARG A 39 -12.47 -12.98 -2.35
CA ARG A 39 -13.73 -12.71 -3.07
C ARG A 39 -14.36 -13.98 -3.65
N GLY A 40 -13.55 -14.99 -3.99
CA GLY A 40 -14.05 -16.29 -4.43
C GLY A 40 -14.63 -17.16 -3.31
N LEU A 41 -14.39 -16.81 -2.04
CA LEU A 41 -14.94 -17.53 -0.89
C LEU A 41 -16.38 -17.07 -0.60
N SER A 42 -17.23 -18.01 -0.19
CA SER A 42 -18.57 -17.70 0.31
C SER A 42 -18.50 -16.96 1.65
N ASP A 43 -19.57 -16.27 2.06
CA ASP A 43 -19.60 -15.54 3.34
C ASP A 43 -19.39 -16.48 4.54
N ALA A 44 -19.87 -17.72 4.45
CA ALA A 44 -19.66 -18.74 5.47
C ALA A 44 -18.17 -19.10 5.60
N SER A 45 -17.47 -19.29 4.47
CA SER A 45 -16.03 -19.59 4.47
C SER A 45 -15.17 -18.42 4.93
N LEU A 46 -15.60 -17.17 4.68
CA LEU A 46 -14.94 -16.00 5.25
C LEU A 46 -15.12 -15.92 6.77
N ARG A 47 -16.34 -16.19 7.24
CA ARG A 47 -16.67 -16.15 8.66
C ARG A 47 -15.93 -17.22 9.46
N ASP A 48 -15.68 -18.38 8.86
CA ASP A 48 -14.89 -19.47 9.44
C ASP A 48 -13.44 -19.04 9.77
N ILE A 49 -12.84 -18.22 8.90
CA ILE A 49 -11.52 -17.61 9.13
C ILE A 49 -11.57 -16.27 9.87
N GLY A 50 -12.73 -15.94 10.45
CA GLY A 50 -12.94 -14.72 11.24
C GLY A 50 -12.96 -13.42 10.43
N LEU A 51 -13.20 -13.49 9.12
CA LEU A 51 -13.28 -12.33 8.24
C LEU A 51 -14.72 -12.03 7.83
N GLU A 52 -15.01 -10.74 7.69
CA GLU A 52 -16.27 -10.25 7.13
C GLU A 52 -16.06 -9.63 5.75
N ARG A 53 -17.08 -9.72 4.88
CA ARG A 53 -16.98 -9.27 3.48
C ARG A 53 -16.54 -7.80 3.35
N HIS A 54 -17.02 -6.95 4.25
CA HIS A 54 -16.72 -5.52 4.29
C HIS A 54 -15.23 -5.22 4.58
N GLN A 55 -14.51 -6.14 5.23
CA GLN A 55 -13.08 -5.98 5.54
C GLN A 55 -12.18 -6.26 4.32
N ILE A 56 -12.72 -6.91 3.29
CA ILE A 56 -12.01 -7.25 2.05
C ILE A 56 -12.23 -6.16 0.99
N GLU A 57 -13.29 -5.35 1.16
CA GLU A 57 -13.55 -4.23 0.28
C GLU A 57 -12.39 -3.22 0.32
N PRO A 58 -11.99 -2.68 -0.84
CA PRO A 58 -10.95 -1.68 -0.86
C PRO A 58 -11.43 -0.44 -0.10
N VAL A 59 -10.85 -0.21 1.08
CA VAL A 59 -10.85 1.13 1.69
C VAL A 59 -10.22 2.05 0.66
N ALA A 60 -11.03 2.94 0.07
CA ALA A 60 -10.52 3.94 -0.85
C ALA A 60 -9.39 4.69 -0.13
N PRO A 61 -8.21 4.88 -0.74
CA PRO A 61 -7.21 5.74 -0.14
C PRO A 61 -7.89 7.10 0.06
N GLU A 62 -7.98 7.56 1.31
CA GLU A 62 -8.37 8.93 1.61
C GLU A 62 -7.28 9.83 1.03
N TRP A 63 -7.34 10.13 -0.26
CA TRP A 63 -6.43 11.11 -0.82
C TRP A 63 -6.99 12.47 -0.41
N ARG A 64 -6.69 12.88 0.82
CA ARG A 64 -6.95 14.23 1.32
C ARG A 64 -5.92 15.16 0.69
N TRP A 65 -6.17 15.54 -0.56
CA TRP A 65 -5.48 16.66 -1.19
C TRP A 65 -5.98 17.94 -0.50
N PRO A 66 -5.11 18.79 0.06
CA PRO A 66 -5.50 20.16 0.36
C PRO A 66 -5.59 20.89 -0.98
N LEU A 67 -6.78 21.42 -1.29
CA LEU A 67 -6.94 22.49 -2.27
C LEU A 67 -6.44 23.80 -1.65
#